data_AF-A0AAE7M6M8-F1
#
_entry.id   AF-A0AAE7M6M8-F1
#
_cell.length_a   1.000
_cell.length_b   1.000
_cell.length_c   1.000
_cell.angle_alpha   90.00
_cell.angle_beta   90.00
_cell.angle_gamma   90.00
#
_symmetry.space_group_name_H-M   'P 1'
#
loop_
_entity.id
_entity.type
_entity.pdbx_description
1 polymer ?
#
loop_
_entity_poly.entity_id
_entity_poly.type
_entity_poly.pdbx_seq_one_letter_code
_entity_poly.pdbx_strand_id
1 'polypeptide(L)'
;MMVLQGTIPNQKGMPVVQEWVAVRFAGSGLRVMAVEPFETVAERLQLGRKAYANPGAPIPESLKQQRQVAVDAAHRYLVQKQEAWSARMKPELEAQRERLRQLRGRQQEQLQLAYESSQRPQQVKEKQRIADQSRIDRRFDDHERFMQEVMTIEPAPYLKLVAVLHRDSS
;
A
#
# COMPACT_ATOMS: atom_id res chain seq x y z
N MET A 1 11.94 -4.64 -23.69
CA MET A 1 10.99 -4.73 -22.56
C MET A 1 11.77 -4.56 -21.28
N MET A 2 11.19 -3.88 -20.30
CA MET A 2 11.80 -3.67 -18.99
C MET A 2 10.89 -4.22 -17.91
N VAL A 3 11.48 -4.90 -16.93
CA VAL A 3 10.78 -5.48 -15.79
C VAL A 3 11.17 -4.68 -14.56
N LEU A 4 10.17 -4.11 -13.90
CA LEU A 4 10.35 -3.30 -12.70
C LEU A 4 9.60 -3.94 -11.55
N GLN A 5 10.19 -3.83 -10.36
CA GLN A 5 9.54 -4.14 -9.10
C GLN A 5 9.16 -2.83 -8.42
N GLY A 6 7.88 -2.71 -8.06
CA GLY A 6 7.32 -1.57 -7.35
C GLY A 6 6.88 -1.94 -5.95
N THR A 7 7.16 -1.07 -4.98
CA THR A 7 6.68 -1.20 -3.60
C THR A 7 6.12 0.13 -3.12
N ILE A 8 4.93 0.11 -2.51
CA ILE A 8 4.34 1.26 -1.84
C ILE A 8 4.10 0.90 -0.37
N PRO A 9 4.74 1.60 0.58
CA PRO A 9 4.52 1.38 1.99
C PRO A 9 3.32 2.19 2.54
N ASN A 10 2.82 1.79 3.70
CA ASN A 10 1.98 2.65 4.55
C ASN A 10 2.84 3.62 5.38
N GLN A 11 2.22 4.53 6.14
CA GLN A 11 2.93 5.47 7.01
C GLN A 11 3.72 4.81 8.16
N LYS A 12 3.58 3.50 8.36
CA LYS A 12 4.41 2.70 9.29
C LYS A 12 5.59 2.00 8.59
N GLY A 13 5.81 2.25 7.30
CA GLY A 13 6.87 1.63 6.52
C GLY A 13 6.60 0.18 6.12
N MET A 14 5.39 -0.35 6.35
CA MET A 14 5.04 -1.72 5.95
C MET A 14 4.62 -1.74 4.48
N PRO A 15 5.14 -2.67 3.65
CA PRO A 15 4.75 -2.77 2.25
C PRO A 15 3.29 -3.20 2.13
N VAL A 16 2.46 -2.40 1.46
CA VAL A 16 1.02 -2.67 1.28
C VAL A 16 0.66 -2.97 -0.17
N VAL A 17 1.39 -2.38 -1.11
CA VAL A 17 1.29 -2.69 -2.55
C VAL A 17 2.66 -3.16 -3.02
N GLN A 18 2.71 -4.36 -3.60
CA GLN A 18 3.90 -4.93 -4.21
C GLN A 18 3.52 -5.47 -5.58
N GLU A 19 4.11 -4.92 -6.63
CA GLU A 19 3.75 -5.27 -8.00
C GLU A 19 5.00 -5.48 -8.84
N TRP A 20 4.96 -6.49 -9.70
CA TRP A 20 5.92 -6.67 -10.78
C TRP A 20 5.28 -6.20 -12.07
N VAL A 21 5.92 -5.26 -12.75
CA VAL A 21 5.38 -4.65 -13.97
C VAL A 21 6.36 -4.79 -15.12
N ALA A 22 5.82 -5.20 -16.27
CA ALA A 22 6.53 -5.25 -17.52
C ALA A 22 6.12 -4.07 -18.41
N VAL A 23 7.10 -3.25 -18.81
CA VAL A 23 6.93 -2.17 -19.77
C VAL A 23 7.50 -2.59 -21.12
N ARG A 24 6.63 -2.66 -22.13
CA ARG A 24 6.99 -3.08 -23.48
C ARG A 24 7.02 -1.89 -24.44
N PHE A 25 8.09 -1.80 -25.23
CA PHE A 25 8.32 -0.74 -26.21
C PHE A 25 8.10 -1.24 -27.64
N ALA A 26 7.77 -0.33 -28.55
CA ALA A 26 7.73 -0.58 -29.98
C ALA A 26 9.16 -0.49 -30.54
N GLY A 27 9.82 -1.64 -30.68
CA GLY A 27 11.20 -1.71 -31.18
C GLY A 27 12.19 -0.93 -30.30
N SER A 28 13.09 -0.17 -30.94
CA SER A 28 14.11 0.66 -30.30
C SER A 28 13.65 2.08 -29.95
N GLY A 29 12.41 2.46 -30.28
CA GLY A 29 11.87 3.80 -30.00
C GLY A 29 11.38 3.96 -28.56
N LEU A 30 10.93 5.18 -28.21
CA LEU A 30 10.42 5.50 -26.87
C LEU A 30 8.92 5.22 -26.69
N ARG A 31 8.23 4.74 -27.73
CA ARG A 31 6.79 4.46 -27.67
C ARG A 31 6.51 3.22 -26.84
N VAL A 32 5.82 3.41 -25.72
CA VAL A 32 5.28 2.31 -24.89
C VAL A 32 4.09 1.66 -25.61
N MET A 33 4.15 0.35 -25.81
CA MET A 33 3.07 -0.45 -26.38
C MET A 33 2.13 -1.05 -25.33
N ALA A 34 2.69 -1.44 -24.19
CA ALA A 34 1.94 -2.07 -23.12
C ALA A 34 2.63 -1.88 -21.77
N VAL A 35 1.82 -1.80 -20.73
CA VAL A 35 2.22 -1.86 -19.33
C VAL A 35 1.32 -2.91 -18.69
N GLU A 36 1.89 -4.04 -18.29
CA GLU A 36 1.13 -5.24 -17.89
C GLU A 36 1.82 -5.94 -16.71
N PRO A 37 1.09 -6.73 -15.89
CA PRO A 37 1.69 -7.55 -14.84
C PRO A 37 2.79 -8.43 -15.42
N PHE A 38 3.94 -8.50 -14.75
CA PHE A 38 5.06 -9.30 -15.23
C PHE A 38 4.71 -10.78 -15.29
N GLU A 39 3.86 -11.28 -14.39
CA GLU A 39 3.42 -12.67 -14.35
C GLU A 39 2.75 -13.08 -15.66
N THR A 40 1.82 -12.27 -16.16
CA THR A 40 1.15 -12.50 -17.46
C THR A 40 2.15 -12.56 -18.61
N VAL A 41 3.17 -11.71 -18.57
CA VAL A 41 4.23 -11.71 -19.59
C VAL A 41 5.13 -12.93 -19.46
N ALA A 42 5.52 -13.28 -18.24
CA ALA A 42 6.38 -14.40 -17.95
C ALA A 42 5.73 -15.72 -18.39
N GLU A 43 4.42 -15.88 -18.17
CA GLU A 43 3.64 -17.01 -18.68
C GLU A 43 3.60 -17.03 -20.21
N ARG A 44 3.25 -15.90 -20.84
CA ARG A 44 3.17 -15.77 -22.30
C ARG A 44 4.51 -16.06 -22.99
N LEU A 45 5.61 -15.66 -22.36
CA LEU A 45 6.97 -15.92 -22.84
C LEU A 45 7.57 -17.22 -22.29
N GLN A 46 6.84 -17.98 -21.46
CA GLN A 46 7.33 -19.20 -20.82
C GLN A 46 8.69 -19.01 -20.11
N LEU A 47 8.90 -17.85 -19.49
CA LEU A 47 10.12 -17.57 -18.72
C LEU A 47 10.24 -18.59 -17.57
N GLY A 48 11.44 -19.14 -17.39
CA GLY A 48 11.70 -20.21 -16.41
C GLY A 48 11.35 -21.62 -16.89
N ARG A 49 10.60 -21.77 -18.00
CA ARG A 49 10.34 -23.06 -18.66
C ARG A 49 11.16 -23.25 -19.93
N LYS A 50 11.39 -22.16 -20.65
CA LYS A 50 12.29 -22.09 -21.81
C LYS A 50 13.62 -21.46 -21.40
N ALA A 51 14.72 -22.08 -21.82
CA ALA A 51 16.05 -21.49 -21.65
C ALA A 51 16.21 -20.30 -22.61
N TYR A 52 16.48 -19.14 -22.04
CA TYR A 52 16.87 -17.95 -22.79
C TYR A 52 18.34 -17.70 -22.52
N ALA A 53 19.15 -17.71 -23.58
CA ALA A 53 20.56 -17.36 -23.46
C ALA A 53 20.68 -15.87 -23.11
N ASN A 54 21.54 -15.56 -22.12
CA ASN A 54 22.01 -14.20 -21.91
C ASN A 54 23.43 -14.13 -22.50
N PRO A 55 23.59 -13.67 -23.75
CA PRO A 55 24.88 -13.68 -24.43
C PRO A 55 25.89 -12.68 -23.84
N GLY A 56 25.50 -11.89 -22.82
CA GLY A 56 26.37 -10.84 -22.27
C GLY A 56 26.67 -9.72 -23.27
N ALA A 57 25.85 -9.59 -24.32
CA ALA A 57 26.03 -8.58 -25.35
C ALA A 57 25.96 -7.15 -24.76
N PRO A 58 26.65 -6.18 -25.38
CA PRO A 58 26.56 -4.78 -24.96
C PRO A 58 25.12 -4.29 -24.99
N ILE A 59 24.69 -3.60 -23.93
CA ILE A 59 23.33 -3.04 -23.83
C ILE A 59 23.18 -1.93 -24.89
N PRO A 60 22.23 -2.06 -25.85
CA PRO A 60 21.94 -1.00 -26.82
C PRO A 60 21.65 0.36 -26.17
N GLU A 61 22.09 1.44 -26.81
CA GLU A 61 21.85 2.81 -26.33
C GLU A 61 20.35 3.16 -26.24
N SER A 62 19.55 2.61 -27.16
CA SER A 62 18.09 2.72 -27.13
C SER A 62 17.48 2.23 -25.81
N LEU A 63 18.02 1.15 -25.22
CA LEU A 63 17.54 0.64 -23.93
C LEU A 63 17.91 1.60 -22.78
N LYS A 64 19.06 2.29 -22.86
CA LYS A 64 19.41 3.30 -21.84
C LYS A 64 18.48 4.51 -21.90
N GLN A 65 18.08 4.91 -23.10
CA GLN A 65 17.13 6.02 -23.33
C GLN A 65 15.70 5.64 -22.90
N GLN A 66 15.27 4.40 -23.17
CA GLN A 66 13.96 3.87 -22.78
C GLN A 66 13.77 3.78 -21.25
N ARG A 67 14.86 3.75 -20.47
CA ARG A 67 14.82 3.54 -19.02
C ARG A 67 13.92 4.54 -18.29
N GLN A 68 14.08 5.84 -18.54
CA GLN A 68 13.26 6.85 -17.86
C GLN A 68 11.79 6.69 -18.22
N VAL A 69 11.50 6.46 -19.51
CA VAL A 69 10.13 6.23 -20.00
C VAL A 69 9.50 4.99 -19.35
N ALA A 70 10.29 3.94 -19.11
CA ALA A 70 9.83 2.74 -18.43
C ALA A 70 9.51 3.00 -16.96
N VAL A 71 10.37 3.75 -16.27
CA VAL A 71 10.14 4.17 -14.88
C VAL A 71 8.86 5.00 -14.78
N ASP A 72 8.67 5.99 -15.67
CA ASP A 72 7.48 6.85 -15.66
C ASP A 72 6.19 6.08 -15.99
N ALA A 73 6.27 5.08 -16.86
CA ALA A 73 5.15 4.20 -17.18
C ALA A 73 4.80 3.26 -16.01
N ALA A 74 5.81 2.66 -15.39
CA ALA A 74 5.65 1.82 -14.20
C ALA A 74 5.11 2.62 -13.01
N HIS A 75 5.57 3.85 -12.82
CA HIS A 75 5.08 4.74 -11.77
C HIS A 75 3.58 4.99 -11.92
N ARG A 76 3.12 5.35 -13.12
CA ARG A 76 1.68 5.55 -13.39
C ARG A 76 0.87 4.28 -13.14
N TYR A 77 1.39 3.12 -13.49
CA TYR A 77 0.75 1.84 -13.20
C TYR A 77 0.61 1.59 -11.69
N LEU A 78 1.66 1.85 -10.91
CA LEU A 78 1.63 1.70 -9.45
C LEU A 78 0.66 2.66 -8.78
N VAL A 79 0.56 3.91 -9.26
CA VAL A 79 -0.43 4.87 -8.75
C VAL A 79 -1.86 4.35 -8.96
N GLN A 80 -2.16 3.77 -10.12
CA GLN A 80 -3.48 3.16 -10.36
C GLN A 80 -3.75 1.98 -9.41
N LYS A 81 -2.72 1.18 -9.11
CA LYS A 81 -2.83 0.09 -8.12
C LYS A 81 -3.05 0.60 -6.71
N GLN A 82 -2.39 1.68 -6.32
CA GLN A 82 -2.59 2.37 -5.06
C GLN A 82 -4.03 2.87 -4.91
N GLU A 83 -4.56 3.52 -5.95
CA GLU A 83 -5.95 4.02 -5.96
C GLU A 83 -6.95 2.87 -5.84
N ALA A 84 -6.75 1.79 -6.60
CA ALA A 84 -7.60 0.61 -6.53
C ALA A 84 -7.58 -0.06 -5.15
N TRP A 85 -6.39 -0.19 -4.54
CA TRP A 85 -6.24 -0.70 -3.17
C TRP A 85 -6.96 0.21 -2.17
N SER A 86 -6.77 1.53 -2.28
CA SER A 86 -7.38 2.51 -1.38
C SER A 86 -8.91 2.47 -1.45
N ALA A 87 -9.45 2.37 -2.67
CA ALA A 87 -10.88 2.23 -2.89
C ALA A 87 -11.44 0.93 -2.27
N ARG A 88 -10.69 -0.18 -2.35
CA ARG A 88 -11.08 -1.46 -1.76
C ARG A 88 -11.03 -1.45 -0.23
N MET A 89 -10.05 -0.77 0.37
CA MET A 89 -9.85 -0.76 1.83
C MET A 89 -10.75 0.24 2.56
N LYS A 90 -11.21 1.29 1.88
CA LYS A 90 -12.03 2.34 2.48
C LYS A 90 -13.28 1.83 3.23
N PRO A 91 -14.10 0.90 2.68
CA PRO A 91 -15.27 0.39 3.40
C PRO A 91 -14.90 -0.40 4.65
N GLU A 92 -13.81 -1.17 4.61
CA GLU A 92 -13.34 -1.96 5.75
C GLU A 92 -12.88 -1.03 6.89
N LEU A 93 -12.17 0.05 6.55
CA LEU A 93 -11.79 1.10 7.50
C LEU A 93 -13.00 1.75 8.16
N GLU A 94 -13.99 2.14 7.36
CA GLU A 94 -15.22 2.76 7.87
C GLU A 94 -15.97 1.81 8.82
N ALA A 95 -16.07 0.52 8.47
CA ALA A 95 -16.69 -0.48 9.32
C ALA A 95 -15.94 -0.70 10.64
N GLN A 96 -14.60 -0.72 10.63
CA GLN A 96 -13.80 -0.84 11.86
C GLN A 96 -13.94 0.39 12.75
N ARG A 97 -13.94 1.60 12.16
CA ARG A 97 -14.17 2.85 12.91
C ARG A 97 -15.53 2.84 13.59
N GLU A 98 -16.57 2.39 12.90
CA GLU A 98 -17.91 2.31 13.49
C GLU A 98 -17.98 1.31 14.64
N ARG A 99 -17.35 0.13 14.51
CA ARG A 99 -17.24 -0.83 15.62
C ARG A 99 -16.51 -0.25 16.83
N LEU A 100 -15.43 0.49 16.61
CA LEU A 100 -14.67 1.14 17.68
C LEU A 100 -15.51 2.20 18.40
N ARG A 101 -16.26 3.02 17.67
CA ARG A 101 -17.19 4.00 18.26
C ARG A 101 -18.26 3.34 19.12
N GLN A 102 -18.86 2.26 18.64
CA GLN A 102 -19.86 1.50 19.41
C GLN A 102 -19.25 0.90 20.69
N LEU A 103 -18.03 0.37 20.60
CA LEU A 103 -17.32 -0.16 21.76
C LEU A 103 -16.98 0.94 22.78
N ARG A 104 -16.56 2.12 22.30
CA ARG A 104 -16.31 3.30 23.13
C ARG A 104 -17.58 3.72 23.88
N GLY A 105 -18.70 3.86 23.17
CA GLY A 105 -20.00 4.21 23.77
C GLY A 105 -20.41 3.23 24.87
N ARG A 106 -20.33 1.93 24.61
CA ARG A 106 -20.65 0.90 25.62
C ARG A 106 -19.77 0.99 26.87
N GLN A 107 -18.46 1.27 26.72
CA GLN A 107 -17.58 1.43 27.88
C GLN A 107 -17.90 2.70 28.68
N GLN A 108 -18.26 3.79 28.00
CA GLN A 108 -18.67 5.03 28.66
C GLN A 108 -19.98 4.85 29.43
N GLU A 109 -20.97 4.15 28.86
CA GLU A 109 -22.22 3.80 29.54
C GLU A 109 -21.98 2.93 30.78
N GLN A 110 -21.14 1.89 30.66
CA GLN A 110 -20.78 1.04 31.80
C GLN A 110 -20.06 1.83 32.90
N LEU A 111 -19.17 2.76 32.53
CA LEU A 111 -18.51 3.64 33.48
C LEU A 111 -19.53 4.50 34.22
N GLN A 112 -20.47 5.09 33.49
CA GLN A 112 -21.52 5.93 34.06
C GLN A 112 -22.36 5.15 35.09
N LEU A 113 -22.84 3.95 34.72
CA LEU A 113 -23.61 3.08 35.60
C LEU A 113 -22.82 2.70 36.87
N ALA A 114 -21.53 2.40 36.76
CA ALA A 114 -20.69 2.03 37.90
C ALA A 114 -20.51 3.18 38.91
N TYR A 115 -20.44 4.42 38.43
CA TYR A 115 -20.33 5.60 39.29
C TYR A 115 -21.68 6.02 39.91
N GLU A 116 -22.78 5.81 39.18
CA GLU A 116 -24.15 5.98 39.70
C GLU A 116 -24.45 5.00 40.83
N SER A 117 -24.03 3.73 40.70
CA SER A 117 -24.24 2.68 41.73
C SER A 117 -23.29 2.76 42.93
N SER A 118 -22.24 3.58 42.87
CA SER A 118 -21.23 3.67 43.93
C SER A 118 -21.77 4.42 45.17
N GLN A 119 -21.30 4.12 46.37
CA GLN A 119 -21.69 4.84 47.61
C GLN A 119 -20.70 5.94 48.04
N ARG A 120 -19.68 6.23 47.22
CA ARG A 120 -18.64 7.23 47.53
C ARG A 120 -19.17 8.69 47.51
N PRO A 121 -18.47 9.64 48.17
CA PRO A 121 -18.80 11.07 48.11
C PRO A 121 -18.82 11.60 46.66
N GLN A 122 -19.80 12.46 46.33
CA GLN A 122 -20.02 12.97 44.96
C GLN A 122 -18.79 13.67 44.35
N GLN A 123 -18.08 14.51 45.11
CA GLN A 123 -16.90 15.21 44.59
C GLN A 123 -15.74 14.27 44.22
N VAL A 124 -15.56 13.17 44.98
CA VAL A 124 -14.53 12.17 44.71
C VAL A 124 -14.92 11.32 43.50
N LYS A 125 -16.20 10.94 43.40
CA LYS A 125 -16.76 10.23 42.24
C LYS A 125 -16.57 11.02 40.96
N GLU A 126 -16.89 12.31 40.96
CA GLU A 126 -16.86 13.11 39.74
C GLU A 126 -15.43 13.30 39.21
N LYS A 127 -14.47 13.60 40.09
CA LYS A 127 -13.05 13.69 39.70
C LYS A 127 -12.54 12.38 39.10
N GLN A 128 -12.91 11.25 39.69
CA GLN A 128 -12.43 9.94 39.25
C GLN A 128 -13.14 9.47 37.98
N ARG A 129 -14.44 9.75 37.83
CA ARG A 129 -15.21 9.55 36.60
C ARG A 129 -14.59 10.29 35.43
N ILE A 130 -14.26 11.57 35.59
CA ILE A 130 -13.62 12.38 34.54
C ILE A 130 -12.25 11.81 34.16
N ALA A 131 -11.46 11.36 35.13
CA ALA A 131 -10.16 10.76 34.89
C ALA A 131 -10.27 9.43 34.12
N ASP A 132 -11.19 8.56 34.53
CA ASP A 132 -11.43 7.26 33.87
C ASP A 132 -11.99 7.45 32.47
N GLN A 133 -12.93 8.37 32.30
CA GLN A 133 -13.49 8.77 31.00
C GLN A 133 -12.37 9.24 30.06
N SER A 134 -11.50 10.14 30.53
CA SER A 134 -10.36 10.63 29.75
C SER A 134 -9.39 9.50 29.38
N ARG A 135 -9.24 8.49 30.23
CA ARG A 135 -8.37 7.33 29.97
C ARG A 135 -8.97 6.42 28.89
N ILE A 136 -10.28 6.20 28.94
CA ILE A 136 -11.03 5.49 27.88
C ILE A 136 -10.82 6.24 26.56
N ASP A 137 -11.10 7.53 26.54
CA ASP A 137 -11.02 8.37 25.34
C ASP A 137 -9.63 8.33 24.70
N ARG A 138 -8.56 8.55 25.48
CA ARG A 138 -7.18 8.46 24.98
C ARG A 138 -6.87 7.11 24.33
N ARG A 139 -7.29 6.01 24.95
CA ARG A 139 -7.02 4.67 24.42
C ARG A 139 -7.69 4.44 23.07
N PHE A 140 -8.93 4.91 22.92
CA PHE A 140 -9.64 4.82 21.64
C PHE A 140 -9.04 5.75 20.60
N ASP A 141 -8.68 6.98 20.97
CA ASP A 141 -8.07 7.95 20.05
C ASP A 141 -6.69 7.46 19.55
N ASP A 142 -5.87 6.86 20.42
CA ASP A 142 -4.59 6.27 20.03
C ASP A 142 -4.78 5.07 19.09
N HIS A 143 -5.81 4.26 19.31
CA HIS A 143 -6.12 3.14 18.43
C HIS A 143 -6.65 3.59 17.07
N GLU A 144 -7.53 4.61 17.03
CA GLU A 144 -7.98 5.22 15.77
C GLU A 144 -6.79 5.81 14.99
N ARG A 145 -5.88 6.52 15.66
CA ARG A 145 -4.67 7.07 15.04
C ARG A 145 -3.80 5.97 14.45
N PHE A 146 -3.52 4.92 15.23
CA PHE A 146 -2.73 3.79 14.76
C PHE A 146 -3.36 3.16 13.52
N MET A 147 -4.68 2.97 13.51
CA MET A 147 -5.37 2.37 12.37
C MET A 147 -5.34 3.25 11.13
N GLN A 148 -5.47 4.57 11.31
CA GLN A 148 -5.32 5.52 10.23
C GLN A 148 -3.90 5.47 9.62
N GLU A 149 -2.86 5.42 10.45
CA GLU A 149 -1.47 5.35 9.99
C GLU A 149 -1.15 4.05 9.22
N VAL A 150 -1.64 2.90 9.70
CA VAL A 150 -1.41 1.60 9.04
C VAL A 150 -2.10 1.51 7.69
N MET A 151 -3.22 2.20 7.53
CA MET A 151 -4.07 2.07 6.35
C MET A 151 -3.93 3.22 5.37
N THR A 152 -3.20 4.27 5.76
CA THR A 152 -2.83 5.36 4.86
C THR A 152 -1.54 4.99 4.12
N ILE A 153 -1.65 4.88 2.80
CA ILE A 153 -0.50 4.61 1.92
C ILE A 153 0.27 5.90 1.65
N GLU A 154 1.60 5.83 1.60
CA GLU A 154 2.43 6.94 1.16
C GLU A 154 2.30 7.20 -0.35
N PRO A 155 2.34 8.46 -0.82
CA PRO A 155 2.14 8.81 -2.22
C PRO A 155 3.36 8.48 -3.11
N ALA A 156 4.48 8.05 -2.55
CA ALA A 156 5.74 7.87 -3.26
C ALA A 156 6.10 6.38 -3.42
N PRO A 157 5.83 5.75 -4.59
CA PRO A 157 6.25 4.39 -4.84
C PRO A 157 7.76 4.27 -5.00
N TYR A 158 8.37 3.28 -4.35
CA TYR A 158 9.73 2.86 -4.65
C TYR A 158 9.73 1.95 -5.88
N LEU A 159 10.60 2.25 -6.86
CA LEU A 159 10.72 1.50 -8.11
C LEU A 159 12.16 1.02 -8.31
N LYS A 160 12.30 -0.26 -8.65
CA LYS A 160 13.57 -0.88 -9.01
C LYS A 160 13.48 -1.53 -10.38
N LEU A 161 14.36 -1.15 -11.31
CA LEU A 161 14.53 -1.85 -12.58
C LEU A 161 15.30 -3.16 -12.33
N VAL A 162 14.66 -4.30 -12.58
CA VAL A 162 15.20 -5.63 -12.24
C VAL A 162 15.79 -6.31 -13.47
N ALA A 163 15.12 -6.23 -14.61
CA ALA A 163 15.58 -6.90 -15.82
C ALA A 163 15.25 -6.12 -17.09
N VAL A 164 16.04 -6.35 -18.12
CA VAL A 164 15.79 -5.87 -19.48
C VAL A 164 15.80 -7.07 -20.41
N LEU A 165 14.71 -7.25 -21.15
CA LEU A 165 14.57 -8.29 -22.15
C LEU A 165 14.52 -7.62 -23.52
N HIS A 166 15.50 -7.90 -24.37
CA HIS A 166 15.51 -7.50 -25.77
C HIS A 166 15.73 -8.71 -26.67
N ARG A 167 15.20 -8.64 -27.88
CA ARG A 167 15.48 -9.63 -28.91
C ARG A 167 16.80 -9.26 -29.57
N ASP A 168 17.63 -10.25 -29.88
CA ASP A 168 18.77 -10.03 -30.75
C ASP A 168 18.27 -9.75 -32.16
N SER A 169 18.69 -8.61 -32.71
CA SER A 169 18.51 -8.29 -34.12
C SER A 169 19.65 -8.95 -34.90
N SER A 170 19.63 -10.27 -34.97
CA SER A 170 20.38 -11.05 -35.96
C SER A 170 19.54 -11.23 -37.21
#